data_AF-A0A7X7QW80-F1
#
_entry.id   AF-A0A7X7QW80-F1
#
_cell.length_a   1.000
_cell.length_b   1.000
_cell.length_c   1.000
_cell.angle_alpha   90.00
_cell.angle_beta   90.00
_cell.angle_gamma   90.00
#
_symmetry.space_group_name_H-M   'P 1'
#
loop_
_entity.id
_entity.type
_entity.pdbx_description
1 polymer ?
#
loop_
_entity_poly.entity_id
_entity_poly.type
_entity_poly.pdbx_seq_one_letter_code
_entity_poly.pdbx_strand_id
1 'polypeptide(L)'
;YYKQTIPYIESVGTIPLVDTDGQLEGMIPWLQRAGIRGALPLERKAGVDVNRIRENYPDFLVIGAYDKMVMDVSEEAMREEFERLLPAMKSGGFIPSVDHQTPPGVSLENYKKYLSLLKEYCIKGAAR
;
A
#
# COMPACT_ATOMS: atom_id res chain seq x y z
N TYR A 1 -23.42 -6.92 -5.02
CA TYR A 1 -22.51 -6.13 -5.87
C TYR A 1 -21.25 -6.91 -6.25
N TYR A 2 -20.33 -7.25 -5.34
CA TYR A 2 -19.07 -7.96 -5.70
C TYR A 2 -19.24 -9.28 -6.47
N LYS A 3 -20.23 -10.11 -6.13
CA LYS A 3 -20.54 -11.35 -6.86
C LYS A 3 -20.90 -11.14 -8.34
N GLN A 4 -21.28 -9.92 -8.74
CA GLN A 4 -21.63 -9.58 -10.13
C GLN A 4 -20.43 -9.00 -10.89
N THR A 5 -19.58 -8.22 -10.22
CA THR A 5 -18.48 -7.48 -10.87
C THR A 5 -17.19 -8.29 -10.95
N ILE A 6 -16.85 -9.06 -9.91
CA ILE A 6 -15.59 -9.80 -9.83
C ILE A 6 -15.42 -10.82 -10.96
N PRO A 7 -16.44 -11.64 -11.33
CA PRO A 7 -16.28 -12.57 -12.45
C PRO A 7 -15.90 -11.89 -13.77
N TYR A 8 -16.43 -10.67 -14.00
CA TYR A 8 -16.07 -9.90 -15.19
C TYR A 8 -14.63 -9.39 -15.13
N ILE A 9 -14.20 -8.83 -13.99
CA ILE A 9 -12.83 -8.34 -13.78
C ILE A 9 -11.82 -9.48 -13.98
N GLU A 10 -12.10 -10.66 -13.43
CA GLU A 10 -11.25 -11.83 -13.61
C GLU A 10 -11.27 -12.35 -15.05
N SER A 11 -12.40 -12.31 -15.75
CA SER A 11 -12.52 -12.78 -17.14
C SER A 11 -11.64 -12.03 -18.13
N VAL A 12 -11.27 -10.78 -17.80
CA VAL A 12 -10.35 -9.95 -18.60
C VAL A 12 -8.90 -10.01 -18.09
N GLY A 13 -8.59 -10.95 -17.20
CA GLY A 13 -7.22 -11.17 -16.69
C GLY A 13 -6.74 -10.11 -15.70
N THR A 14 -7.65 -9.37 -15.07
CA THR A 14 -7.31 -8.32 -14.10
C THR A 14 -7.45 -8.84 -12.67
N ILE A 15 -6.60 -8.35 -11.76
CA ILE A 15 -6.66 -8.67 -10.33
C ILE A 15 -7.68 -7.76 -9.64
N PRO A 16 -8.75 -8.29 -9.02
CA PRO A 16 -9.72 -7.47 -8.30
C PRO A 16 -9.13 -6.91 -7.01
N LEU A 17 -8.95 -5.59 -6.95
CA LEU A 17 -8.62 -4.86 -5.73
C LEU A 17 -9.82 -4.01 -5.31
N VAL A 18 -9.95 -3.77 -4.00
CA VAL A 18 -10.95 -2.85 -3.46
C VAL A 18 -10.29 -1.57 -2.97
N ASP A 19 -10.90 -0.44 -3.32
CA ASP A 19 -10.60 0.85 -2.68
C ASP A 19 -11.37 0.91 -1.35
N THR A 20 -10.65 0.96 -0.23
CA THR A 20 -11.24 1.08 1.11
C THR A 20 -10.30 1.85 2.05
N ASP A 21 -10.83 2.93 2.59
CA ASP A 21 -10.21 3.68 3.69
C ASP A 21 -10.51 3.01 5.04
N GLY A 22 -9.84 3.47 6.10
CA GLY A 22 -10.05 2.97 7.45
C GLY A 22 -9.38 1.63 7.75
N GLN A 23 -9.79 1.03 8.88
CA GLN A 23 -9.15 -0.17 9.44
C GLN A 23 -9.74 -1.44 8.82
N LEU A 24 -9.13 -1.92 7.73
CA LEU A 24 -9.68 -3.05 6.97
C LEU A 24 -9.35 -4.45 7.50
N GLU A 25 -8.43 -4.61 8.46
CA GLU A 25 -7.84 -5.92 8.78
C GLU A 25 -8.89 -6.99 9.11
N GLY A 26 -9.91 -6.64 9.90
CA GLY A 26 -11.01 -7.56 10.22
C GLY A 26 -11.90 -7.95 9.04
N MET A 27 -11.87 -7.17 7.95
CA MET A 27 -12.65 -7.40 6.73
C MET A 27 -11.93 -8.29 5.71
N ILE A 28 -10.59 -8.44 5.81
CA ILE A 28 -9.77 -9.20 4.85
C ILE A 28 -10.32 -10.62 4.60
N PRO A 29 -10.69 -11.43 5.62
CA PRO A 29 -11.24 -12.76 5.37
C PRO A 29 -12.54 -12.74 4.56
N TRP A 30 -13.37 -11.71 4.72
CA TRP A 30 -14.61 -11.56 3.97
C TRP A 30 -14.35 -11.10 2.54
N LEU A 31 -13.42 -10.17 2.34
CA LEU A 31 -12.99 -9.72 1.00
C LEU A 31 -12.47 -10.88 0.16
N GLN A 32 -11.59 -11.71 0.74
CA GLN A 32 -11.05 -12.89 0.07
C GLN A 32 -12.16 -13.87 -0.32
N ARG A 33 -13.12 -14.14 0.57
CA ARG A 33 -14.29 -14.99 0.25
C ARG A 33 -15.17 -14.39 -0.86
N ALA A 34 -15.22 -13.07 -0.99
CA ALA A 34 -15.94 -12.41 -2.06
C ALA A 34 -15.19 -12.48 -3.41
N GLY A 35 -13.91 -12.85 -3.43
CA GLY A 35 -13.05 -12.87 -4.61
C GLY A 35 -12.15 -11.63 -4.77
N ILE A 36 -12.14 -10.72 -3.79
CA ILE A 36 -11.22 -9.59 -3.77
C ILE A 36 -9.84 -10.09 -3.34
N ARG A 37 -8.81 -9.70 -4.10
CA ARG A 37 -7.44 -10.18 -3.94
C ARG A 37 -6.53 -9.21 -3.19
N GLY A 38 -6.99 -8.00 -2.94
CA GLY A 38 -6.20 -6.99 -2.25
C GLY A 38 -6.94 -5.68 -2.06
N ALA A 39 -6.25 -4.71 -1.47
CA ALA A 39 -6.80 -3.39 -1.20
C ALA A 39 -5.81 -2.26 -1.47
N LEU A 40 -6.38 -1.08 -1.70
CA LEU A 40 -5.71 0.21 -1.76
C LEU A 40 -6.61 1.26 -1.08
N PRO A 41 -6.09 2.39 -0.61
CA PRO A 41 -4.67 2.79 -0.54
C PRO A 41 -3.97 2.41 0.79
N LEU A 42 -4.63 1.62 1.66
CA LEU A 42 -4.14 1.25 3.00
C LEU A 42 -3.74 2.48 3.85
N GLU A 43 -4.74 3.20 4.34
CA GLU A 43 -4.60 4.46 5.08
C GLU A 43 -3.84 4.29 6.41
N ARG A 44 -2.61 4.82 6.52
CA ARG A 44 -1.76 4.66 7.72
C ARG A 44 -2.43 5.19 8.99
N LYS A 45 -3.14 6.32 8.88
CA LYS A 45 -3.83 6.96 10.01
C LYS A 45 -4.96 6.11 10.60
N ALA A 46 -5.46 5.12 9.87
CA ALA A 46 -6.46 4.18 10.39
C ALA A 46 -5.87 3.12 11.34
N GLY A 47 -4.55 3.12 11.57
CA GLY A 47 -3.86 2.17 12.46
C GLY A 47 -3.58 0.81 11.81
N VAL A 48 -3.73 0.72 10.50
CA VAL A 48 -3.35 -0.47 9.70
C VAL A 48 -1.83 -0.63 9.69
N ASP A 49 -1.37 -1.87 9.59
CA ASP A 49 0.05 -2.17 9.42
C ASP A 49 0.27 -3.17 8.28
N VAL A 50 0.94 -2.71 7.22
CA VAL A 50 1.20 -3.54 6.05
C VAL A 50 2.06 -4.76 6.37
N ASN A 51 3.03 -4.65 7.30
CA ASN A 51 3.86 -5.79 7.66
C ASN A 51 3.02 -6.86 8.35
N ARG A 52 2.15 -6.45 9.29
CA ARG A 52 1.19 -7.35 9.95
C ARG A 52 0.20 -7.97 8.97
N ILE A 53 -0.32 -7.19 8.01
CA ILE A 53 -1.23 -7.70 6.98
C ILE A 53 -0.53 -8.74 6.11
N ARG A 54 0.69 -8.46 5.63
CA ARG A 54 1.45 -9.38 4.78
C ARG A 54 1.87 -10.65 5.53
N GLU A 55 2.12 -10.56 6.83
CA GLU A 55 2.39 -11.72 7.70
C GLU A 55 1.15 -12.60 7.89
N ASN A 56 0.01 -12.00 8.26
CA ASN A 56 -1.22 -12.74 8.57
C ASN A 56 -1.98 -13.20 7.31
N TYR A 57 -1.83 -12.49 6.20
CA TYR A 57 -2.53 -12.71 4.93
C TYR A 57 -1.54 -12.63 3.76
N PRO A 58 -0.61 -13.59 3.62
CA PRO A 58 0.47 -13.55 2.64
C PRO A 58 0.02 -13.55 1.17
N ASP A 59 -1.24 -13.90 0.89
CA ASP A 59 -1.82 -13.83 -0.45
C ASP A 59 -2.62 -12.55 -0.72
N PHE A 60 -2.79 -11.67 0.27
CA PHE A 60 -3.54 -10.42 0.15
C PHE A 60 -2.64 -9.29 -0.35
N LEU A 61 -2.99 -8.75 -1.51
CA LEU A 61 -2.19 -7.74 -2.20
C LEU A 61 -2.48 -6.34 -1.65
N VAL A 62 -1.45 -5.51 -1.54
CA VAL A 62 -1.59 -4.16 -1.00
C VAL A 62 -0.95 -3.14 -1.94
N ILE A 63 -1.63 -2.01 -2.15
CA ILE A 63 -1.04 -0.80 -2.73
C ILE A 63 -1.20 0.34 -1.72
N GLY A 64 -0.12 1.09 -1.47
CA GLY A 64 -0.15 2.28 -0.61
C GLY A 64 0.65 2.14 0.67
N ALA A 65 0.04 2.39 1.83
CA ALA A 65 0.62 2.26 3.18
C ALA A 65 1.68 3.29 3.60
N TYR A 66 2.19 4.13 2.69
CA TYR A 66 3.18 5.17 3.01
C TYR A 66 2.50 6.38 3.64
N ASP A 67 2.91 6.74 4.85
CA ASP A 67 2.41 7.91 5.57
C ASP A 67 2.74 9.20 4.81
N LYS A 68 1.76 9.70 4.07
CA LYS A 68 1.93 10.95 3.32
C LYS A 68 2.24 12.18 4.20
N MET A 69 1.99 12.10 5.51
CA MET A 69 2.23 13.21 6.44
C MET A 69 3.70 13.44 6.77
N VAL A 70 4.61 12.53 6.42
CA VAL A 70 6.05 12.78 6.61
C VAL A 70 6.67 13.57 5.46
N MET A 71 5.93 13.76 4.36
CA MET A 71 6.44 14.34 3.12
C MET A 71 6.69 15.86 3.20
N ASP A 72 6.10 16.56 4.16
CA ASP A 72 6.34 17.99 4.42
C ASP A 72 7.24 18.22 5.65
N VAL A 73 7.72 17.15 6.29
CA VAL A 73 8.54 17.21 7.51
C VAL A 73 10.03 17.28 7.17
N SER A 74 10.62 16.18 6.68
CA SER A 74 12.02 16.14 6.27
C SER A 74 12.32 14.91 5.39
N GLU A 75 13.47 14.90 4.72
CA GLU A 75 13.91 13.71 3.96
C GLU A 75 14.20 12.52 4.88
N GLU A 76 14.71 12.78 6.08
CA GLU A 76 14.95 11.76 7.11
C GLU A 76 13.64 11.09 7.54
N ALA A 77 12.58 11.86 7.79
CA ALA A 77 11.27 11.33 8.13
C ALA A 77 10.70 10.48 6.98
N MET A 78 10.89 10.92 5.73
CA MET A 78 10.51 10.14 4.56
C MET A 78 11.27 8.81 4.48
N ARG A 79 12.56 8.80 4.81
CA ARG A 79 13.41 7.60 4.85
C ARG A 79 12.97 6.63 5.93
N GLU A 80 12.76 7.11 7.15
CA GLU A 80 12.30 6.29 8.27
C GLU A 80 10.98 5.58 7.93
N GLU A 81 10.08 6.29 7.25
CA GLU A 81 8.83 5.70 6.78
C GLU A 81 9.05 4.60 5.74
N PHE A 82 10.00 4.78 4.81
CA PHE A 82 10.37 3.69 3.89
C PHE A 82 11.06 2.51 4.59
N GLU A 83 11.93 2.75 5.58
CA GLU A 83 12.53 1.68 6.39
C GLU A 83 11.46 0.85 7.13
N ARG A 84 10.40 1.50 7.64
CA ARG A 84 9.25 0.83 8.24
C ARG A 84 8.53 -0.10 7.25
N LEU A 85 8.43 0.30 5.99
CA LEU A 85 7.76 -0.46 4.93
C LEU A 85 8.64 -1.55 4.31
N LEU A 86 9.96 -1.42 4.43
CA LEU A 86 10.94 -2.28 3.76
C LEU A 86 10.72 -3.80 4.00
N PRO A 87 10.31 -4.29 5.19
CA PRO A 87 10.03 -5.71 5.38
C PRO A 87 8.89 -6.21 4.46
N ALA A 88 7.77 -5.50 4.39
CA ALA A 88 6.68 -5.82 3.47
C ALA A 88 7.14 -5.73 2.00
N MET A 89 7.95 -4.73 1.66
CA MET A 89 8.50 -4.60 0.30
C MET A 89 9.33 -5.84 -0.11
N LYS A 90 10.14 -6.37 0.82
CA LYS A 90 10.92 -7.60 0.61
C LYS A 90 10.06 -8.86 0.51
N SER A 91 8.90 -8.88 1.18
CA SER A 91 7.99 -10.03 1.17
C SER A 91 7.25 -10.23 -0.16
N GLY A 92 7.21 -9.21 -1.02
CA GLY A 92 6.39 -9.20 -2.24
C GLY A 92 4.89 -9.04 -1.95
N GLY A 93 4.08 -8.96 -3.02
CA GLY A 93 2.62 -8.72 -2.90
C GLY A 93 2.23 -7.33 -2.40
N PHE A 94 3.19 -6.40 -2.35
CA PHE A 94 3.01 -5.03 -1.91
C PHE A 94 3.63 -4.05 -2.90
N ILE A 95 2.88 -3.03 -3.30
CA ILE A 95 3.36 -1.88 -4.07
C ILE A 95 3.30 -0.65 -3.16
N PRO A 96 4.44 -0.13 -2.68
CA PRO A 96 4.44 1.08 -1.85
C PRO A 96 3.98 2.29 -2.67
N SER A 97 3.04 3.03 -2.13
CA SER A 97 2.68 4.37 -2.58
C SER A 97 2.17 5.18 -1.39
N VAL A 98 1.98 6.49 -1.56
CA VAL A 98 1.23 7.29 -0.59
C VAL A 98 -0.10 6.61 -0.24
N ASP A 99 -0.43 6.63 1.05
CA ASP A 99 -1.61 5.97 1.63
C ASP A 99 -2.94 6.65 1.29
N HIS A 100 -2.90 7.72 0.50
CA HIS A 100 -4.01 8.34 -0.23
C HIS A 100 -3.41 9.36 -1.23
N GLN A 101 -4.12 10.42 -1.57
CA GLN A 101 -3.61 11.57 -2.31
C GLN A 101 -2.52 12.33 -1.56
N THR A 102 -1.48 12.78 -2.28
CA THR A 102 -0.43 13.68 -1.75
C THR A 102 -1.05 14.95 -1.16
N PRO A 103 -0.72 15.34 0.08
CA PRO A 103 -1.26 16.55 0.68
C PRO A 103 -0.87 17.82 -0.09
N PRO A 104 -1.73 18.85 -0.15
CA PRO A 104 -1.44 20.09 -0.86
C PRO A 104 -0.26 20.88 -0.27
N GLY A 105 0.12 20.60 0.98
CA GLY A 105 1.29 21.21 1.64
C GLY A 105 2.63 20.66 1.18
N VAL A 106 2.65 19.53 0.45
CA VAL A 106 3.89 18.94 -0.05
C VAL A 106 4.41 19.75 -1.23
N SER A 107 5.60 20.32 -1.08
CA SER A 107 6.27 21.04 -2.16
C SER A 107 6.64 20.10 -3.32
N LEU A 108 6.78 20.64 -4.54
CA LEU A 108 7.26 19.86 -5.69
C LEU A 108 8.66 19.27 -5.43
N GLU A 109 9.51 19.97 -4.70
CA GLU A 109 10.84 19.48 -4.31
C GLU A 109 10.73 18.25 -3.40
N ASN A 110 9.87 18.31 -2.38
CA ASN A 110 9.65 17.17 -1.50
C ASN A 110 9.00 15.99 -2.23
N TYR A 111 8.09 16.23 -3.17
CA TYR A 111 7.54 15.18 -4.02
C TYR A 111 8.63 14.51 -4.86
N LYS A 112 9.58 15.28 -5.42
CA LYS A 112 10.75 14.71 -6.13
C LYS A 112 11.66 13.90 -5.20
N LYS A 113 11.87 14.34 -3.96
CA LYS A 113 12.61 13.56 -2.94
C LYS A 113 11.92 12.23 -2.65
N TYR A 114 10.60 12.24 -2.43
CA TYR A 114 9.80 11.03 -2.28
C TYR A 114 9.96 10.07 -3.47
N LEU A 115 9.91 10.56 -4.71
CA LEU A 115 10.09 9.71 -5.90
C LEU A 115 11.50 9.09 -5.97
N SER A 116 12.53 9.85 -5.62
CA SER A 116 13.91 9.36 -5.56
C SER A 116 14.07 8.28 -4.50
N LEU A 117 13.51 8.49 -3.30
CA LEU A 117 13.51 7.51 -2.22
C LEU A 117 12.68 6.28 -2.59
N LEU A 118 11.48 6.44 -3.14
CA LEU A 118 10.65 5.33 -3.62
C LEU A 118 11.43 4.43 -4.57
N LYS A 119 12.14 5.02 -5.54
CA LYS A 119 13.01 4.27 -6.46
C LYS A 119 14.12 3.51 -5.72
N GLU A 120 14.82 4.18 -4.80
CA GLU A 120 15.88 3.56 -3.99
C GLU A 120 15.34 2.36 -3.21
N TYR A 121 14.23 2.53 -2.50
CA TYR A 121 13.66 1.48 -1.66
C TYR A 121 13.04 0.35 -2.47
N CYS A 122 12.44 0.62 -3.63
CA CYS A 122 12.00 -0.44 -4.54
C CYS A 122 13.18 -1.32 -4.99
N ILE A 123 14.36 -0.74 -5.24
CA ILE A 123 15.58 -1.51 -5.54
C ILE A 123 16.03 -2.31 -4.31
N LYS A 124 16.07 -1.69 -3.13
CA LYS A 124 16.44 -2.38 -1.87
C LYS A 124 15.48 -3.53 -1.53
N GLY A 125 14.18 -3.35 -1.75
CA GLY A 125 13.15 -4.35 -1.49
C GLY A 125 13.20 -5.53 -2.46
N ALA A 126 13.70 -5.31 -3.69
CA ALA A 126 13.88 -6.35 -4.70
C ALA A 126 15.17 -7.17 -4.52
N ALA A 127 16.15 -6.66 -3.78
CA ALA A 127 17.41 -7.37 -3.50
C ALA A 127 17.16 -8.58 -2.60
N ARG A 128 17.51 -9.77 -3.11
CA ARG A 128 17.40 -11.06 -2.40
C ARG A 128 18.63 -11.34 -1.55
#